data_AF-A0A967VA53-F1
#
_entry.id   AF-A0A967VA53-F1
#
_cell.length_a   1.000
_cell.length_b   1.000
_cell.length_c   1.000
_cell.angle_alpha   90.00
_cell.angle_beta   90.00
_cell.angle_gamma   90.00
#
_symmetry.space_group_name_H-M   'P 1'
#
loop_
_entity.id
_entity.type
_entity.pdbx_description
1 polymer ?
#
loop_
_entity_poly.entity_id
_entity_poly.type
_entity_poly.pdbx_seq_one_letter_code
_entity_poly.pdbx_strand_id
1 'polypeptide(L)'
;AGTVGGLAGALFAFYIQFISPENFKPIETFLMWAMIIVGGRGNFMGAIAGAVVIQLFNVSTRFLGNYVPLGSDSMAALRMTIIGVLIILFLLYRPEGLIKEKKKIYD
;
A
#
# COMPACT_ATOMS: atom_id res chain seq x y z
N ALA A 1 -10.38 18.11 -1.46
CA ALA A 1 -9.18 17.25 -1.33
C ALA A 1 -8.30 17.66 -0.15
N GLY A 2 -7.85 18.93 -0.07
CA GLY A 2 -6.97 19.40 1.01
C GLY A 2 -7.53 19.26 2.43
N THR A 3 -8.83 19.46 2.65
CA THR A 3 -9.47 19.29 3.97
C THR A 3 -9.41 17.85 4.47
N VAL A 4 -9.72 16.88 3.60
CA VAL A 4 -9.66 15.45 3.93
C VAL A 4 -8.23 15.00 4.17
N GLY A 5 -7.27 15.46 3.35
CA GLY A 5 -5.86 15.19 3.55
C GLY A 5 -5.31 15.78 4.86
N GLY A 6 -5.72 17.01 5.20
CA GLY A 6 -5.37 17.64 6.48
C GLY A 6 -5.93 16.91 7.69
N LEU A 7 -7.19 16.48 7.63
CA LEU A 7 -7.81 15.65 8.67
C LEU A 7 -7.11 14.29 8.83
N ALA A 8 -6.78 13.63 7.71
CA ALA A 8 -6.04 12.38 7.73
C ALA A 8 -4.65 12.55 8.37
N GLY A 9 -3.93 13.63 8.04
CA GLY A 9 -2.64 13.95 8.64
C GLY A 9 -2.73 14.23 10.15
N ALA A 10 -3.75 14.97 10.59
CA ALA A 10 -3.98 15.24 12.00
C ALA A 10 -4.28 13.95 12.80
N LEU A 11 -5.12 13.07 12.24
CA LEU A 11 -5.41 11.76 12.83
C LEU A 11 -4.16 10.87 12.86
N PHE A 12 -3.35 10.88 11.79
CA PHE A 12 -2.11 10.13 11.73
C PHE A 12 -1.10 10.60 12.79
N ALA A 13 -0.92 11.92 12.95
CA ALA A 13 -0.07 12.49 13.98
C ALA A 13 -0.53 12.11 15.40
N PHE A 14 -1.84 12.13 15.65
CA PHE A 14 -2.42 11.69 16.91
C PHE A 14 -2.18 10.19 17.16
N TYR A 15 -2.26 9.36 16.14
CA TYR A 15 -2.05 7.91 16.23
C TYR A 15 -0.59 7.53 16.53
N ILE A 16 0.39 8.13 15.83
CA ILE A 16 1.80 7.75 15.98
C ILE A 16 2.45 8.36 17.24
N GLN A 17 1.85 9.40 17.83
CA GLN A 17 2.27 10.14 19.04
C GLN A 17 3.66 10.78 19.00
N PHE A 18 4.53 10.37 18.08
CA PHE A 18 5.87 10.89 17.85
C PHE A 18 6.17 10.98 16.35
N ILE A 19 6.65 12.16 15.93
CA ILE A 19 6.92 12.46 14.53
C ILE A 19 8.43 12.49 14.32
N SER A 20 8.93 11.63 13.44
CA SER A 20 10.32 11.62 13.00
C SER A 20 10.41 11.69 11.46
N PRO A 21 11.53 12.15 10.88
CA PRO A 21 11.76 12.12 9.44
C PRO A 21 11.69 10.71 8.84
N GLU A 22 11.95 9.69 9.68
CA GLU A 22 11.86 8.28 9.32
C GLU A 22 10.44 7.88 8.87
N ASN A 23 9.41 8.53 9.42
CA ASN A 23 7.99 8.25 9.12
C ASN A 23 7.55 8.74 7.73
N PHE A 24 8.36 9.55 7.03
CA PHE A 24 8.00 10.18 5.76
C PHE A 24 8.95 9.80 4.63
N LYS A 25 9.59 8.64 4.74
CA LYS A 25 10.45 8.13 3.68
C LYS A 25 9.65 7.85 2.39
N PRO A 26 10.27 7.97 1.21
CA PRO A 26 9.61 7.67 -0.06
C PRO A 26 8.97 6.29 -0.13
N ILE A 27 9.47 5.32 0.64
CA ILE A 27 8.90 3.98 0.70
C ILE A 27 7.41 3.98 1.11
N GLU A 28 7.00 4.90 1.98
CA GLU A 28 5.59 5.01 2.41
C GLU A 28 4.67 5.44 1.25
N THR A 29 5.17 6.30 0.36
CA THR A 29 4.40 6.69 -0.83
C THR A 29 4.33 5.55 -1.83
N PHE A 30 5.42 4.82 -2.07
CA PHE A 30 5.41 3.62 -2.92
C PHE A 30 4.45 2.54 -2.41
N LEU A 31 4.36 2.36 -1.09
CA LEU A 31 3.37 1.49 -0.47
C LEU A 31 1.93 1.94 -0.80
N MET A 32 1.62 3.23 -0.65
CA MET A 32 0.30 3.76 -1.02
C MET A 32 0.01 3.59 -2.53
N TRP A 33 1.00 3.79 -3.40
CA TRP A 33 0.87 3.52 -4.83
C TRP A 33 0.60 2.04 -5.10
N ALA A 34 1.28 1.12 -4.41
CA ALA A 34 1.03 -0.31 -4.54
C ALA A 34 -0.42 -0.65 -4.19
N MET A 35 -0.95 -0.10 -3.10
CA MET A 35 -2.34 -0.30 -2.69
C MET A 35 -3.32 0.15 -3.78
N ILE A 36 -3.09 1.32 -4.38
CA ILE A 36 -3.97 1.86 -5.43
C ILE A 36 -3.85 1.06 -6.73
N ILE A 37 -2.63 0.72 -7.15
CA ILE A 37 -2.36 -0.02 -8.40
C ILE A 37 -2.94 -1.43 -8.32
N VAL A 38 -2.69 -2.13 -7.21
CA VAL A 38 -3.25 -3.46 -6.98
C VAL A 38 -4.77 -3.38 -6.88
N GLY A 39 -5.32 -2.39 -6.17
CA GLY A 39 -6.75 -2.20 -6.00
C GLY A 39 -7.53 -1.93 -7.30
N GLY A 40 -6.95 -1.12 -8.19
CA GLY A 40 -7.55 -0.70 -9.46
C GLY A 40 -7.76 0.81 -9.52
N ARG A 41 -7.34 1.40 -10.64
CA ARG A 41 -7.47 2.85 -10.88
C ARG A 41 -8.94 3.19 -11.13
N GLY A 42 -9.45 4.23 -10.46
CA GLY A 42 -10.80 4.77 -10.71
C GLY A 42 -11.93 4.15 -9.88
N ASN A 43 -11.66 3.19 -8.99
CA ASN A 43 -12.68 2.62 -8.11
C ASN A 43 -12.30 2.75 -6.62
N PHE A 44 -13.12 3.45 -5.83
CA PHE A 44 -12.92 3.59 -4.40
C PHE A 44 -12.94 2.24 -3.66
N MET A 45 -13.84 1.32 -4.05
CA MET A 45 -13.87 -0.04 -3.49
C MET A 45 -12.62 -0.82 -3.88
N GLY A 46 -12.09 -0.59 -5.09
CA GLY A 46 -10.81 -1.14 -5.54
C GLY A 46 -9.65 -0.69 -4.65
N ALA A 47 -9.55 0.62 -4.38
CA ALA A 47 -8.53 1.17 -3.51
C ALA A 47 -8.56 0.57 -2.09
N ILE A 48 -9.76 0.38 -1.50
CA ILE A 48 -9.91 -0.27 -0.19
C ILE A 48 -9.44 -1.73 -0.27
N ALA A 49 -9.88 -2.49 -1.28
CA ALA A 49 -9.47 -3.88 -1.45
C ALA A 49 -7.94 -4.02 -1.61
N GLY A 50 -7.32 -3.14 -2.41
CA GLY A 50 -5.87 -3.09 -2.59
C GLY A 50 -5.13 -2.74 -1.29
N ALA A 51 -5.63 -1.78 -0.52
CA ALA A 51 -5.09 -1.46 0.81
C ALA A 51 -5.13 -2.66 1.75
N VAL A 52 -6.27 -3.37 1.81
CA VAL A 52 -6.42 -4.57 2.64
C VAL A 52 -5.46 -5.68 2.20
N VAL A 53 -5.32 -5.94 0.90
CA VAL A 53 -4.43 -6.99 0.38
C VAL A 53 -2.97 -6.70 0.69
N ILE A 54 -2.50 -5.49 0.40
CA ILE A 54 -1.11 -5.10 0.67
C ILE A 54 -0.83 -5.05 2.18
N GLN A 55 -1.81 -4.63 2.99
CA GLN A 55 -1.64 -4.63 4.45
C GLN A 55 -1.59 -6.05 5.01
N LEU A 56 -2.46 -6.95 4.54
CA LEU A 56 -2.42 -8.37 4.90
C LEU A 56 -1.07 -9.00 4.53
N PHE A 57 -0.54 -8.68 3.35
CA PHE A 57 0.80 -9.11 2.93
C PHE A 57 1.91 -8.60 3.87
N ASN A 58 1.85 -7.33 4.26
CA ASN A 58 2.83 -6.75 5.20
C ASN A 58 2.75 -7.42 6.58
N VAL A 59 1.54 -7.66 7.07
CA VAL A 59 1.29 -8.29 8.37
C VAL A 59 1.72 -9.76 8.35
N SER A 60 1.37 -10.52 7.32
CA SER A 60 1.78 -11.93 7.20
C SER A 60 3.29 -12.06 7.14
N THR A 61 3.98 -11.21 6.38
CA THR A 61 5.44 -11.19 6.30
C THR A 61 6.08 -10.96 7.67
N ARG A 62 5.48 -10.10 8.51
CA ARG A 62 5.96 -9.88 9.88
C ARG A 62 5.82 -11.13 10.77
N PHE A 63 4.75 -11.90 10.60
CA PHE A 63 4.57 -13.16 11.33
C PHE A 63 5.51 -14.27 10.83
N LEU A 64 5.74 -14.34 9.52
CA LEU A 64 6.68 -15.29 8.90
C LEU A 64 8.14 -14.99 9.25
N GLY A 65 8.50 -13.72 9.43
CA GLY A 65 9.85 -13.31 9.86
C GLY A 65 10.26 -13.90 11.21
N ASN A 66 9.33 -14.31 12.07
CA ASN A 66 9.64 -15.00 13.32
C ASN A 66 10.08 -16.46 13.13
N TYR A 67 9.77 -17.05 11.97
CA TYR A 67 10.10 -18.45 11.64
C TYR A 67 11.31 -18.58 10.72
N VAL A 68 11.75 -17.46 10.12
CA VAL A 68 12.85 -17.44 9.15
C VAL A 68 14.07 -16.76 9.79
N PRO A 69 15.23 -17.43 9.92
CA PRO A 69 16.42 -16.89 10.56
C PRO A 69 17.17 -15.90 9.63
N LEU A 70 16.46 -14.93 9.08
CA LEU A 70 17.03 -13.83 8.32
C LEU A 70 17.07 -12.58 9.20
N GLY A 71 18.17 -11.85 9.16
CA GLY A 71 18.32 -10.60 9.91
C GLY A 71 17.18 -9.62 9.57
N SER A 72 16.81 -8.77 10.54
CA SER A 72 15.72 -7.80 10.40
C SER A 72 15.85 -6.93 9.14
N ASP A 73 17.07 -6.56 8.78
CA ASP A 73 17.36 -5.73 7.61
C ASP A 73 17.12 -6.48 6.30
N SER A 74 17.51 -7.75 6.22
CA SER A 74 17.29 -8.59 5.04
C SER A 74 15.79 -8.87 4.83
N MET A 75 15.04 -9.07 5.91
CA MET A 75 13.58 -9.20 5.86
C MET A 75 12.91 -7.91 5.33
N ALA A 76 13.33 -6.75 5.84
CA ALA A 76 12.83 -5.46 5.37
C ALA A 76 13.11 -5.24 3.88
N ALA A 77 14.34 -5.53 3.43
CA ALA A 77 14.74 -5.42 2.03
C ALA A 77 13.93 -6.36 1.13
N LEU A 78 13.74 -7.63 1.55
CA LEU A 78 12.93 -8.59 0.81
C LEU A 78 11.49 -8.12 0.64
N ARG A 79 10.88 -7.59 1.71
CA ARG A 79 9.52 -7.04 1.66
C ARG A 79 9.42 -5.89 0.65
N MET A 80 10.40 -4.98 0.65
CA MET A 80 10.46 -3.87 -0.31
C MET A 80 10.57 -4.39 -1.75
N THR A 81 11.43 -5.38 -1.99
CA THR A 81 11.58 -6.00 -3.31
C THR A 81 10.28 -6.64 -3.78
N ILE A 82 9.59 -7.38 -2.90
CA ILE A 82 8.31 -8.02 -3.25
C ILE A 82 7.24 -6.97 -3.59
N ILE A 83 7.17 -5.86 -2.86
CA ILE A 83 6.23 -4.77 -3.17
C ILE A 83 6.54 -4.18 -4.55
N GLY A 84 7.81 -3.90 -4.86
CA GLY A 84 8.22 -3.39 -6.17
C GLY A 84 7.85 -4.35 -7.30
N VAL A 85 8.11 -5.65 -7.12
CA VAL A 85 7.72 -6.69 -8.08
C VAL A 85 6.21 -6.79 -8.23
N LEU A 86 5.44 -6.73 -7.13
CA LEU A 86 3.98 -6.74 -7.16
C LEU A 86 3.43 -5.56 -7.98
N ILE A 87 3.97 -4.36 -7.80
CA ILE A 87 3.59 -3.19 -8.61
C ILE A 87 3.82 -3.49 -10.09
N ILE A 88 5.01 -3.95 -10.47
CA ILE A 88 5.37 -4.23 -11.86
C ILE A 88 4.46 -5.30 -12.46
N LEU A 89 4.21 -6.40 -11.74
CA LEU A 89 3.35 -7.48 -12.19
C LEU A 89 1.91 -7.01 -12.42
N PHE A 90 1.34 -6.23 -11.49
CA PHE A 90 -0.01 -5.71 -11.66
C PHE A 90 -0.11 -4.71 -12.82
N LEU A 91 0.91 -3.86 -13.02
CA LEU A 91 0.94 -2.97 -14.17
C LEU A 91 1.01 -3.73 -15.50
N LEU A 92 1.75 -4.83 -15.57
CA LEU A 92 1.91 -5.61 -16.79
C LEU A 92 0.69 -6.49 -17.09
N TYR A 93 0.20 -7.23 -16.10
CA TYR A 93 -0.80 -8.28 -16.32
C TYR A 93 -2.23 -7.84 -16.02
N ARG A 94 -2.42 -6.83 -15.17
CA ARG A 94 -3.76 -6.42 -14.72
C ARG A 94 -3.84 -4.92 -14.41
N PRO A 95 -3.66 -4.03 -15.41
CA PRO A 95 -3.63 -2.59 -15.21
C PRO A 95 -4.94 -1.99 -14.67
N GLU A 96 -6.04 -2.73 -14.77
CA GLU A 96 -7.34 -2.36 -14.19
C GLU A 96 -7.45 -2.69 -12.69
N GLY A 97 -6.44 -3.37 -12.12
CA GLY A 97 -6.38 -3.83 -10.73
C GLY A 97 -7.35 -4.95 -10.38
N LEU A 98 -7.58 -5.13 -9.07
CA LEU A 98 -8.46 -6.15 -8.52
C LEU A 98 -9.94 -5.89 -8.83
N ILE A 99 -10.37 -4.63 -8.72
CA ILE A 99 -11.76 -4.23 -8.95
C ILE A 99 -11.79 -3.14 -10.02
N LYS A 100 -12.35 -3.48 -11.18
CA LYS A 100 -12.49 -2.55 -12.31
C LYS A 100 -13.39 -1.37 -11.97
N GLU A 101 -13.11 -0.22 -12.57
CA GLU A 101 -13.98 0.94 -12.54
C GLU A 101 -15.31 0.62 -13.25
N LYS A 102 -16.44 1.00 -12.64
CA LYS A 102 -17.74 0.90 -13.31
C LYS A 102 -17.79 1.96 -14.40
N LYS A 103 -17.79 1.54 -15.66
CA LYS A 103 -17.91 2.44 -16.82
C LYS A 103 -19.23 3.21 -16.71
N LYS A 104 -19.16 4.50 -16.41
CA LYS A 104 -20.32 5.39 -16.36
C LYS A 104 -20.69 5.71 -17.82
N ILE A 105 -21.68 5.01 -18.34
CA ILE A 105 -22.28 5.35 -19.64
C ILE A 105 -23.10 6.61 -19.37
N TYR A 106 -22.71 7.73 -19.97
CA TYR A 106 -23.51 8.94 -20.00
C TYR A 106 -24.47 8.80 -21.17
N ASP A 107 -25.76 8.64 -20.88
CA ASP A 107 -26.84 8.79 -21.85
C ASP A 107 -27.17 10.28 -22.05
#